data_AF-W8BI15-F1
#
_entry.id   AF-W8BI15-F1
#
_cell.length_a   1.000
_cell.length_b   1.000
_cell.length_c   1.000
_cell.angle_alpha   90.00
_cell.angle_beta   90.00
_cell.angle_gamma   90.00
#
_symmetry.space_group_name_H-M   'P 1'
#
loop_
_entity.id
_entity.type
_entity.pdbx_description
1 polymer ?
#
loop_
_entity_poly.entity_id
_entity_poly.type
_entity_poly.pdbx_seq_one_letter_code
_entity_poly.pdbx_strand_id
1 'polypeptide(L)'
;MAPNNHNYNADELEAPAWLNDDFFIKVLRNFETDAKELRLRKTELSPATLKGDHYASVMFRATVEYECDGENKCQRMIMKTMPEVDGHKKEMFEDSIIFETEIDMYTRVIPRFEQILRDIGDETVLRAPILFHELSPQKIIIFEDIVPLGYEVLRDRYVNKEELEAAYTKLAKWHAISYKINLEEPQYFENYRQGLLAMPKIEENEFMPHGVGLLIEQLETMPQMCKYVPYIKSIEQDLFKGAIAAFREYHEARRENAYYVLCHGDFHNKNMMFKHDASTGKLVDVMLLDYQLSYVGPMINDLIYSFLF
;
A
#
# COMPACT_ATOMS: atom_id res chain seq x y z
N MET A 1 -15.74 26.31 -3.11
CA MET A 1 -15.95 25.86 -4.50
C MET A 1 -16.14 24.36 -4.43
N ALA A 2 -17.23 23.82 -4.97
CA ALA A 2 -17.44 22.37 -5.01
C ALA A 2 -16.26 21.72 -5.74
N PRO A 3 -15.68 20.62 -5.24
CA PRO A 3 -14.60 19.94 -5.93
C PRO A 3 -15.07 19.50 -7.31
N ASN A 4 -14.26 19.75 -8.33
CA ASN A 4 -14.55 19.32 -9.70
C ASN A 4 -14.63 17.78 -9.73
N ASN A 5 -15.84 17.24 -9.89
CA ASN A 5 -16.14 15.79 -9.89
C ASN A 5 -15.42 14.97 -10.98
N HIS A 6 -14.70 15.60 -11.92
CA HIS A 6 -13.93 14.90 -12.94
C HIS A 6 -12.60 14.31 -12.46
N ASN A 7 -12.15 14.68 -11.25
CA ASN A 7 -10.86 14.28 -10.70
C ASN A 7 -10.90 13.06 -9.79
N TYR A 8 -12.06 12.41 -9.58
CA TYR A 8 -12.25 11.33 -8.60
C TYR A 8 -12.87 10.07 -9.26
N ASN A 9 -12.65 8.89 -8.67
CA ASN A 9 -13.33 7.67 -9.11
C ASN A 9 -14.83 7.72 -8.74
N ALA A 10 -15.70 7.16 -9.57
CA ALA A 10 -17.16 7.23 -9.35
C ALA A 10 -17.59 6.63 -8.00
N ASP A 11 -16.93 5.54 -7.59
CA ASP A 11 -17.20 4.83 -6.34
C ASP A 11 -16.72 5.60 -5.08
N GLU A 12 -15.93 6.67 -5.27
CA GLU A 12 -15.46 7.55 -4.18
C GLU A 12 -16.34 8.80 -4.02
N LEU A 13 -17.30 9.04 -4.94
CA LEU A 13 -18.13 10.25 -4.94
C LEU A 13 -19.32 10.17 -3.98
N GLU A 14 -19.82 8.97 -3.69
CA GLU A 14 -20.88 8.72 -2.72
C GLU A 14 -20.39 7.74 -1.66
N ALA A 15 -20.33 8.20 -0.41
CA ALA A 15 -19.97 7.33 0.71
C ALA A 15 -21.09 6.29 0.95
N PRO A 16 -20.74 5.01 1.18
CA PRO A 16 -21.75 3.98 1.44
C PRO A 16 -22.52 4.24 2.73
N ALA A 17 -23.78 3.80 2.78
CA ALA A 17 -24.72 4.13 3.87
C ALA A 17 -24.30 3.64 5.27
N TRP A 18 -23.40 2.67 5.35
CA TRP A 18 -22.86 2.17 6.62
C TRP A 18 -21.76 3.08 7.21
N LEU A 19 -21.16 3.98 6.43
CA LEU A 19 -20.25 5.02 6.93
C LEU A 19 -21.04 6.19 7.54
N ASN A 20 -21.73 5.91 8.65
CA ASN A 20 -22.60 6.85 9.36
C ASN A 20 -22.09 7.15 10.78
N ASP A 21 -22.84 7.99 11.51
CA ASP A 21 -22.47 8.45 12.86
C ASP A 21 -22.20 7.31 13.85
N ASP A 22 -23.01 6.24 13.81
CA ASP A 22 -22.81 5.07 14.69
C ASP A 22 -21.48 4.37 14.41
N PHE A 23 -21.10 4.28 13.13
CA PHE A 23 -19.80 3.75 12.72
C PHE A 23 -18.67 4.63 13.23
N PHE A 24 -18.75 5.96 13.10
CA PHE A 24 -17.71 6.85 13.61
C PHE A 24 -17.59 6.80 15.13
N ILE A 25 -18.70 6.71 15.86
CA ILE A 25 -18.67 6.51 17.32
C ILE A 25 -17.94 5.20 17.67
N LYS A 26 -18.18 4.11 16.94
CA LYS A 26 -17.47 2.84 17.10
C LYS A 26 -15.97 2.99 16.86
N VAL A 27 -15.59 3.67 15.77
CA VAL A 27 -14.18 3.95 15.44
C VAL A 27 -13.51 4.77 16.53
N LEU A 28 -14.14 5.85 17.01
CA LEU A 28 -13.59 6.70 18.06
C LEU A 28 -13.36 5.91 19.36
N ARG A 29 -14.31 5.04 19.75
CA ARG A 29 -14.17 4.16 20.93
C ARG A 29 -13.01 3.16 20.82
N ASN A 30 -12.55 2.85 19.60
CA ASN A 30 -11.45 1.91 19.41
C ASN A 30 -10.11 2.47 19.90
N PHE A 31 -9.88 3.77 19.73
CA PHE A 31 -8.61 4.40 20.10
C PHE A 31 -8.72 5.35 21.30
N GLU A 32 -9.92 5.81 21.66
CA GLU A 32 -10.21 6.51 22.92
C GLU A 32 -10.62 5.50 24.02
N THR A 33 -9.75 4.52 24.29
CA THR A 33 -10.10 3.32 25.09
C THR A 33 -10.51 3.62 26.54
N ASP A 34 -10.02 4.73 27.10
CA ASP A 34 -10.26 5.13 28.50
C ASP A 34 -11.39 6.16 28.65
N ALA A 35 -12.01 6.59 27.55
CA ALA A 35 -13.03 7.64 27.56
C ALA A 35 -14.33 7.18 28.26
N LYS A 36 -14.86 8.02 29.16
CA LYS A 36 -16.13 7.75 29.86
C LYS A 36 -17.32 8.30 29.08
N GLU A 37 -17.17 9.50 28.54
CA GLU A 37 -18.16 10.15 27.68
C GLU A 37 -17.55 10.47 26.32
N LEU A 38 -18.25 10.05 25.27
CA LEU A 38 -17.87 10.32 23.89
C LEU A 38 -19.10 10.79 23.11
N ARG A 39 -19.02 11.97 22.50
CA ARG A 39 -20.11 12.56 21.72
C ARG A 39 -19.60 13.02 20.37
N LEU A 40 -20.06 12.38 19.31
CA LEU A 40 -19.82 12.86 17.95
C LEU A 40 -20.50 14.21 17.75
N ARG A 41 -19.78 15.17 17.17
CA ARG A 41 -20.30 16.51 16.86
C ARG A 41 -20.55 16.67 15.38
N LYS A 42 -19.59 16.27 14.56
CA LYS A 42 -19.61 16.50 13.12
C LYS A 42 -18.70 15.52 12.40
N THR A 43 -19.14 15.04 11.25
CA THR A 43 -18.36 14.23 10.33
C THR A 43 -18.40 14.88 8.95
N GLU A 44 -17.23 15.11 8.36
CA GLU A 44 -17.10 15.54 6.97
C GLU A 44 -16.38 14.46 6.18
N LEU A 45 -17.02 13.97 5.11
CA LEU A 45 -16.46 12.98 4.20
C LEU A 45 -16.10 13.61 2.86
N SER A 46 -14.99 13.16 2.29
CA SER A 46 -14.52 13.55 0.97
C SER A 46 -13.77 12.39 0.31
N PRO A 47 -13.68 12.34 -1.01
CA PRO A 47 -12.76 11.42 -1.69
C PRO A 47 -11.32 11.64 -1.20
N ALA A 48 -10.57 10.56 -0.95
CA ALA A 48 -9.18 10.69 -0.49
C ALA A 48 -8.18 10.87 -1.65
N THR A 49 -8.51 10.38 -2.85
CA THR A 49 -7.53 10.21 -3.94
C THR A 49 -7.98 10.72 -5.28
N LEU A 50 -7.02 11.11 -6.10
CA LEU A 50 -7.28 11.50 -7.48
C LEU A 50 -7.55 10.25 -8.34
N LYS A 51 -8.33 10.43 -9.39
CA LYS A 51 -8.69 9.41 -10.37
C LYS A 51 -7.43 8.75 -10.94
N GLY A 52 -7.35 7.43 -10.84
CA GLY A 52 -6.23 6.62 -11.33
C GLY A 52 -5.24 6.16 -10.25
N ASP A 53 -5.36 6.63 -9.01
CA ASP A 53 -4.66 6.05 -7.86
C ASP A 53 -5.50 4.93 -7.20
N HIS A 54 -4.81 3.99 -6.54
CA HIS A 54 -5.37 2.83 -5.81
C HIS A 54 -6.33 1.97 -6.64
N TYR A 55 -5.74 1.13 -7.48
CA TYR A 55 -6.47 0.29 -8.42
C TYR A 55 -7.42 -0.74 -7.76
N ALA A 56 -7.17 -1.12 -6.50
CA ALA A 56 -7.83 -2.24 -5.83
C ALA A 56 -8.89 -1.86 -4.76
N SER A 57 -9.00 -0.58 -4.37
CA SER A 57 -9.83 -0.15 -3.23
C SER A 57 -10.46 1.22 -3.43
N VAL A 58 -11.53 1.50 -2.68
CA VAL A 58 -12.13 2.84 -2.54
C VAL A 58 -11.54 3.52 -1.31
N MET A 59 -11.16 4.80 -1.44
CA MET A 59 -10.62 5.56 -0.32
C MET A 59 -11.37 6.86 -0.03
N PHE A 60 -11.68 7.07 1.25
CA PHE A 60 -12.36 8.26 1.75
C PHE A 60 -11.50 8.96 2.79
N ARG A 61 -11.49 10.29 2.76
CA ARG A 61 -10.94 11.13 3.82
C ARG A 61 -12.09 11.60 4.71
N ALA A 62 -11.94 11.41 6.01
CA ALA A 62 -12.88 11.87 7.02
C ALA A 62 -12.23 12.91 7.95
N THR A 63 -12.96 13.98 8.27
CA THR A 63 -12.68 14.84 9.43
C THR A 63 -13.79 14.67 10.44
N VAL A 64 -13.43 14.19 11.62
CA VAL A 64 -14.36 13.83 12.70
C VAL A 64 -14.12 14.75 13.89
N GLU A 65 -15.09 15.62 14.18
CA GLU A 65 -15.11 16.46 15.37
C GLU A 65 -15.97 15.79 16.45
N TYR A 66 -15.43 15.68 17.66
CA TYR A 66 -16.08 15.00 18.77
C TYR A 66 -15.68 15.59 20.11
N GLU A 67 -16.51 15.37 21.12
CA GLU A 67 -16.20 15.66 22.52
C GLU A 67 -15.84 14.35 23.24
N CYS A 68 -14.73 14.35 23.96
CA CYS A 68 -14.23 13.23 24.76
C CYS A 68 -13.97 13.73 26.18
N ASP A 69 -14.71 13.22 27.17
CA ASP A 69 -14.60 13.61 28.58
C ASP A 69 -14.60 15.14 28.83
N GLY A 70 -15.38 15.87 28.02
CA GLY A 70 -15.51 17.33 28.09
C GLY A 70 -14.50 18.12 27.24
N GLU A 71 -13.56 17.44 26.58
CA GLU A 71 -12.60 18.07 25.65
C GLU A 71 -13.05 17.93 24.20
N ASN A 72 -13.03 19.02 23.44
CA ASN A 72 -13.29 18.99 22.00
C ASN A 72 -12.03 18.56 21.25
N LYS A 73 -12.15 17.49 20.46
CA LYS A 73 -11.09 16.89 19.66
C LYS A 73 -11.49 16.87 18.18
N CYS A 74 -10.49 16.82 17.32
CA CYS A 74 -10.65 16.69 15.87
C CYS A 74 -9.69 15.62 15.36
N GLN A 75 -10.23 14.56 14.75
CA GLN A 75 -9.44 13.48 14.16
C GLN A 75 -9.60 13.49 12.64
N ARG A 76 -8.47 13.49 11.93
CA ARG A 76 -8.44 13.34 10.47
C ARG A 76 -8.03 11.92 10.13
N MET A 77 -8.75 11.31 9.21
CA MET A 77 -8.64 9.89 8.91
C MET A 77 -8.64 9.63 7.41
N ILE A 78 -7.91 8.59 6.99
CA ILE A 78 -8.01 8.00 5.66
C ILE A 78 -8.60 6.60 5.82
N MET A 79 -9.71 6.32 5.16
CA MET A 79 -10.43 5.06 5.21
C MET A 79 -10.24 4.35 3.88
N LYS A 80 -9.74 3.13 3.89
CA LYS A 80 -9.62 2.25 2.71
C LYS A 80 -10.60 1.09 2.87
N THR A 81 -11.46 0.89 1.87
CA THR A 81 -12.50 -0.14 1.85
C THR A 81 -12.59 -0.80 0.48
N MET A 82 -13.14 -2.03 0.42
CA MET A 82 -13.43 -2.67 -0.86
C MET A 82 -14.58 -1.96 -1.59
N PRO A 83 -14.54 -1.86 -2.95
CA PRO A 83 -15.67 -1.36 -3.73
C PRO A 83 -16.90 -2.25 -3.54
N GLU A 84 -18.08 -1.66 -3.39
CA GLU A 84 -19.35 -2.40 -3.32
C GLU A 84 -19.87 -2.80 -4.72
N VAL A 85 -19.46 -2.06 -5.76
CA VAL A 85 -19.94 -2.22 -7.14
C VAL A 85 -19.34 -3.47 -7.79
N ASP A 86 -20.21 -4.28 -8.41
CA ASP A 86 -19.81 -5.47 -9.17
C ASP A 86 -18.98 -5.07 -10.41
N GLY A 87 -17.87 -5.80 -10.65
CA GLY A 87 -17.01 -5.60 -11.82
C GLY A 87 -15.71 -6.40 -11.75
N HIS A 88 -14.90 -6.34 -12.82
CA HIS A 88 -13.65 -7.13 -12.96
C HIS A 88 -12.68 -7.00 -11.78
N LYS A 89 -12.64 -5.84 -11.12
CA LYS A 89 -11.82 -5.63 -9.91
C LYS A 89 -12.32 -6.49 -8.74
N LYS A 90 -13.63 -6.50 -8.49
CA LYS A 90 -14.24 -7.31 -7.44
C LYS A 90 -14.00 -8.80 -7.70
N GLU A 91 -14.23 -9.27 -8.92
CA GLU A 91 -13.97 -10.66 -9.32
C GLU A 91 -12.49 -11.08 -9.14
N MET A 92 -11.54 -10.19 -9.45
CA MET A 92 -10.11 -10.46 -9.28
C MET A 92 -9.68 -10.54 -7.80
N PHE A 93 -10.36 -9.79 -6.92
CA PHE A 93 -10.01 -9.69 -5.50
C PHE A 93 -10.94 -10.47 -4.56
N GLU A 94 -12.02 -11.07 -5.06
CA GLU A 94 -13.00 -11.85 -4.27
C GLU A 94 -12.35 -13.03 -3.55
N ASP A 95 -11.45 -13.75 -4.23
CA ASP A 95 -10.67 -14.87 -3.68
C ASP A 95 -9.33 -14.42 -3.05
N SER A 96 -9.06 -13.11 -3.01
CA SER A 96 -7.75 -12.56 -2.64
C SER A 96 -7.68 -12.22 -1.15
N ILE A 97 -6.52 -12.51 -0.54
CA ILE A 97 -6.22 -12.18 0.86
C ILE A 97 -5.49 -10.84 1.01
N ILE A 98 -5.49 -9.97 0.00
CA ILE A 98 -4.69 -8.73 0.01
C ILE A 98 -5.08 -7.79 1.15
N PHE A 99 -6.35 -7.75 1.52
CA PHE A 99 -6.84 -6.87 2.59
C PHE A 99 -6.49 -7.44 3.97
N GLU A 100 -6.63 -8.75 4.13
CA GLU A 100 -6.18 -9.52 5.29
C GLU A 100 -4.67 -9.36 5.49
N THR A 101 -3.90 -9.43 4.40
CA THR A 101 -2.46 -9.20 4.36
C THR A 101 -2.14 -7.79 4.84
N GLU A 102 -2.80 -6.77 4.30
CA GLU A 102 -2.56 -5.37 4.70
C GLU A 102 -2.86 -5.15 6.20
N ILE A 103 -4.01 -5.64 6.70
CA ILE A 103 -4.33 -5.53 8.13
C ILE A 103 -3.28 -6.24 8.98
N ASP A 104 -2.87 -7.46 8.65
CA ASP A 104 -1.86 -8.21 9.41
C ASP A 104 -0.49 -7.49 9.39
N MET A 105 -0.16 -6.81 8.28
CA MET A 105 1.03 -5.96 8.20
C MET A 105 0.99 -4.81 9.20
N TYR A 106 -0.09 -4.03 9.23
CA TYR A 106 -0.23 -2.88 10.14
C TYR A 106 -0.38 -3.27 11.62
N THR A 107 -0.97 -4.44 11.91
CA THR A 107 -1.35 -4.83 13.27
C THR A 107 -0.39 -5.79 13.95
N ARG A 108 0.39 -6.57 13.18
CA ARG A 108 1.31 -7.59 13.71
C ARG A 108 2.73 -7.44 13.22
N VAL A 109 2.95 -7.42 11.90
CA VAL A 109 4.31 -7.53 11.33
C VAL A 109 5.13 -6.26 11.49
N ILE A 110 4.64 -5.13 11.01
CA ILE A 110 5.39 -3.87 11.10
C ILE A 110 5.58 -3.42 12.56
N PRO A 111 4.60 -3.55 13.48
CA PRO A 111 4.83 -3.27 14.90
C PRO A 111 6.01 -4.06 15.48
N ARG A 112 6.15 -5.33 15.08
CA ARG A 112 7.27 -6.18 15.46
C ARG A 112 8.59 -5.69 14.84
N PHE A 113 8.59 -5.25 13.58
CA PHE A 113 9.80 -4.72 12.94
C PHE A 113 10.30 -3.47 13.65
N GLU A 114 9.39 -2.53 13.93
CA GLU A 114 9.72 -1.32 14.67
C GLU A 114 10.16 -1.64 16.11
N GLN A 115 9.61 -2.68 16.75
CA GLN A 115 10.11 -3.11 18.07
C GLN A 115 11.55 -3.61 17.99
N ILE A 116 11.88 -4.44 17.01
CA ILE A 116 13.26 -4.95 16.80
C ILE A 116 14.23 -3.79 16.55
N LEU A 117 13.80 -2.76 15.82
CA LEU A 117 14.58 -1.53 15.60
C LEU A 117 14.78 -0.75 16.90
N ARG A 118 13.72 -0.55 17.69
CA ARG A 118 13.82 0.13 18.99
C ARG A 118 14.73 -0.61 19.98
N ASP A 119 14.72 -1.94 19.96
CA ASP A 119 15.58 -2.76 20.83
C ASP A 119 17.08 -2.53 20.57
N ILE A 120 17.44 -2.02 19.38
CA ILE A 120 18.82 -1.63 19.02
C ILE A 120 19.04 -0.11 19.00
N GLY A 121 18.08 0.68 19.49
CA GLY A 121 18.14 2.14 19.54
C GLY A 121 17.84 2.86 18.22
N ASP A 122 17.17 2.19 17.29
CA ASP A 122 16.73 2.77 16.02
C ASP A 122 15.23 3.11 16.08
N GLU A 123 14.90 4.41 16.04
CA GLU A 123 13.54 4.93 16.15
C GLU A 123 12.81 5.04 14.80
N THR A 124 13.24 4.28 13.78
CA THR A 124 12.60 4.33 12.46
C THR A 124 11.15 3.86 12.53
N VAL A 125 10.24 4.76 12.17
CA VAL A 125 8.83 4.45 11.93
C VAL A 125 8.68 3.93 10.50
N LEU A 126 8.01 2.80 10.34
CA LEU A 126 7.82 2.17 9.04
C LEU A 126 6.40 2.37 8.51
N ARG A 127 5.38 2.51 9.37
CA ARG A 127 3.98 2.66 8.95
C ARG A 127 3.31 3.93 9.44
N ALA A 128 2.28 4.36 8.71
CA ALA A 128 1.32 5.33 9.21
C ALA A 128 0.53 4.72 10.39
N PRO A 129 0.09 5.55 11.37
CA PRO A 129 -0.74 5.08 12.47
C PRO A 129 -2.09 4.54 11.97
N ILE A 130 -2.47 3.38 12.52
CA ILE A 130 -3.78 2.77 12.30
C ILE A 130 -4.71 3.13 13.45
N LEU A 131 -5.92 3.59 13.12
CA LEU A 131 -6.94 4.00 14.09
C LEU A 131 -8.01 2.91 14.29
N PHE A 132 -8.31 2.15 13.23
CA PHE A 132 -9.35 1.11 13.25
C PHE A 132 -9.17 0.14 12.08
N HIS A 133 -9.63 -1.10 12.24
CA HIS A 133 -9.77 -2.05 11.14
C HIS A 133 -10.83 -3.09 11.44
N GLU A 134 -11.47 -3.60 10.39
CA GLU A 134 -12.36 -4.75 10.44
C GLU A 134 -12.28 -5.57 9.14
N LEU A 135 -12.49 -6.88 9.27
CA LEU A 135 -12.65 -7.79 8.13
C LEU A 135 -14.12 -8.16 7.89
N SER A 136 -14.99 -7.95 8.89
CA SER A 136 -16.41 -8.30 8.84
C SER A 136 -17.21 -7.37 9.76
N PRO A 137 -18.42 -6.91 9.37
CA PRO A 137 -19.12 -7.24 8.13
C PRO A 137 -18.52 -6.59 6.89
N GLN A 138 -17.74 -5.51 7.06
CA GLN A 138 -17.06 -4.80 5.98
C GLN A 138 -15.55 -4.92 6.12
N LYS A 139 -14.85 -5.08 4.99
CA LYS A 139 -13.39 -5.00 4.91
C LYS A 139 -12.98 -3.52 4.88
N ILE A 140 -12.55 -2.99 6.03
CA ILE A 140 -12.10 -1.61 6.19
C ILE A 140 -10.82 -1.51 7.03
N ILE A 141 -9.94 -0.59 6.65
CA ILE A 141 -8.81 -0.13 7.46
C ILE A 141 -8.83 1.40 7.48
N ILE A 142 -8.62 1.98 8.66
CA ILE A 142 -8.63 3.43 8.89
C ILE A 142 -7.29 3.84 9.45
N PHE A 143 -6.65 4.76 8.73
CA PHE A 143 -5.37 5.37 9.10
C PHE A 143 -5.58 6.78 9.63
N GLU A 144 -4.65 7.26 10.43
CA GLU A 144 -4.49 8.69 10.66
C GLU A 144 -4.09 9.39 9.35
N ASP A 145 -4.72 10.52 9.04
CA ASP A 145 -4.29 11.35 7.92
C ASP A 145 -2.97 12.03 8.28
N ILE A 146 -1.88 11.65 7.60
CA ILE A 146 -0.54 12.17 7.85
C ILE A 146 -0.21 13.41 7.00
N VAL A 147 -1.08 13.84 6.08
CA VAL A 147 -0.89 15.10 5.33
C VAL A 147 -0.73 16.32 6.25
N PRO A 148 -1.57 16.51 7.30
CA PRO A 148 -1.39 17.59 8.27
C PRO A 148 -0.06 17.54 9.02
N LEU A 149 0.60 16.38 9.08
CA LEU A 149 1.92 16.22 9.70
C LEU A 149 3.08 16.64 8.76
N GLY A 150 2.75 17.15 7.56
CA GLY A 150 3.70 17.65 6.56
C GLY A 150 4.14 16.60 5.54
N TYR A 151 3.48 15.44 5.48
CA TYR A 151 3.75 14.42 4.47
C TYR A 151 3.00 14.71 3.17
N GLU A 152 3.64 14.45 2.04
CA GLU A 152 3.05 14.61 0.70
C GLU A 152 3.47 13.49 -0.25
N VAL A 153 2.60 13.16 -1.21
CA VAL A 153 2.95 12.27 -2.33
C VAL A 153 3.60 13.11 -3.42
N LEU A 154 4.79 12.72 -3.89
CA LEU A 154 5.47 13.40 -4.99
C LEU A 154 4.83 13.00 -6.33
N ARG A 155 4.12 13.92 -6.98
CA ARG A 155 3.37 13.66 -8.22
C ARG A 155 3.94 14.37 -9.44
N ASP A 156 4.50 15.56 -9.24
CA ASP A 156 4.87 16.46 -10.35
C ASP A 156 6.34 16.32 -10.77
N ARG A 157 7.09 15.40 -10.16
CA ARG A 157 8.49 15.13 -10.47
C ARG A 157 8.91 13.74 -10.03
N TYR A 158 10.04 13.29 -10.58
CA TYR A 158 10.76 12.12 -10.12
C TYR A 158 11.36 12.34 -8.72
N VAL A 159 11.59 11.22 -8.05
CA VAL A 159 12.25 11.18 -6.74
C VAL A 159 13.71 11.60 -6.91
N ASN A 160 14.19 12.50 -6.06
CA ASN A 160 15.59 12.93 -6.09
C ASN A 160 16.49 11.94 -5.34
N LYS A 161 17.81 12.14 -5.41
CA LYS A 161 18.77 11.22 -4.79
C LYS A 161 18.59 11.07 -3.27
N GLU A 162 18.37 12.16 -2.53
CA GLU A 162 18.24 12.14 -1.07
C GLU A 162 16.97 11.38 -0.64
N GLU A 163 15.87 11.62 -1.35
CA GLU A 163 14.59 10.92 -1.16
C GLU A 163 14.68 9.43 -1.47
N LEU A 164 15.38 9.09 -2.56
CA LEU A 164 15.62 7.71 -2.96
C LEU A 164 16.48 6.97 -1.94
N GLU A 165 17.55 7.60 -1.46
CA GLU A 165 18.43 7.06 -0.42
C GLU A 165 17.66 6.82 0.88
N ALA A 166 16.75 7.72 1.27
CA ALA A 166 15.90 7.53 2.43
C ALA A 166 14.91 6.36 2.25
N ALA A 167 14.26 6.26 1.09
CA ALA A 167 13.34 5.17 0.78
C ALA A 167 14.06 3.81 0.82
N TYR A 168 15.22 3.69 0.17
CA TYR A 168 16.02 2.47 0.22
C TYR A 168 16.62 2.19 1.59
N THR A 169 16.88 3.22 2.41
CA THR A 169 17.31 3.00 3.80
C THR A 169 16.21 2.32 4.62
N LYS A 170 14.94 2.73 4.45
CA LYS A 170 13.80 2.04 5.10
C LYS A 170 13.62 0.62 4.56
N LEU A 171 13.71 0.44 3.24
CA LEU A 171 13.62 -0.89 2.62
C LEU A 171 14.75 -1.82 3.09
N ALA A 172 15.98 -1.31 3.25
CA ALA A 172 17.11 -2.09 3.72
C ALA A 172 16.91 -2.58 5.16
N LYS A 173 16.41 -1.72 6.06
CA LYS A 173 16.04 -2.11 7.43
C LYS A 173 14.95 -3.18 7.41
N TRP A 174 13.90 -2.97 6.62
CA TRP A 174 12.81 -3.92 6.44
C TRP A 174 13.28 -5.29 5.94
N HIS A 175 14.10 -5.32 4.88
CA HIS A 175 14.68 -6.54 4.32
C HIS A 175 15.58 -7.24 5.33
N ALA A 176 16.43 -6.51 6.05
CA ALA A 176 17.32 -7.10 7.06
C ALA A 176 16.55 -7.75 8.22
N ILE A 177 15.53 -7.07 8.75
CA ILE A 177 14.70 -7.58 9.84
C ILE A 177 13.90 -8.81 9.39
N SER A 178 13.23 -8.72 8.23
CA SER A 178 12.45 -9.83 7.71
C SER A 178 13.31 -11.04 7.35
N TYR A 179 14.52 -10.83 6.82
CA TYR A 179 15.50 -11.89 6.61
C TYR A 179 15.87 -12.59 7.92
N LYS A 180 16.17 -11.83 8.97
CA LYS A 180 16.45 -12.37 10.31
C LYS A 180 15.29 -13.20 10.85
N ILE A 181 14.06 -12.68 10.77
CA ILE A 181 12.86 -13.40 11.23
C ILE A 181 12.65 -14.68 10.38
N ASN A 182 12.86 -14.64 9.07
CA ASN A 182 12.78 -15.82 8.20
C ASN A 182 13.76 -16.94 8.61
N LEU A 183 14.93 -16.58 9.12
CA LEU A 183 15.94 -17.55 9.60
C LEU A 183 15.59 -18.12 10.98
N GLU A 184 15.09 -17.28 11.88
CA GLU A 184 14.85 -17.66 13.29
C GLU A 184 13.47 -18.26 13.52
N GLU A 185 12.48 -17.83 12.75
CA GLU A 185 11.07 -18.23 12.84
C GLU A 185 10.49 -18.50 11.45
N PRO A 186 10.85 -19.62 10.79
CA PRO A 186 10.48 -19.89 9.39
C PRO A 186 8.97 -19.92 9.10
N GLN A 187 8.13 -20.07 10.12
CA GLN A 187 6.67 -20.10 10.02
C GLN A 187 6.02 -18.72 10.18
N TYR A 188 6.77 -17.70 10.63
CA TYR A 188 6.20 -16.40 10.98
C TYR A 188 5.50 -15.70 9.81
N PHE A 189 5.98 -15.96 8.59
CA PHE A 189 5.44 -15.42 7.35
C PHE A 189 4.72 -16.45 6.45
N GLU A 190 4.24 -17.57 7.01
CA GLU A 190 3.67 -18.66 6.21
C GLU A 190 2.46 -18.25 5.35
N ASN A 191 1.71 -17.23 5.79
CA ASN A 191 0.55 -16.68 5.09
C ASN A 191 0.90 -15.68 3.97
N TYR A 192 2.15 -15.22 3.89
CA TYR A 192 2.58 -14.19 2.94
C TYR A 192 3.03 -14.78 1.59
N ARG A 193 2.06 -15.39 0.89
CA ARG A 193 2.29 -16.11 -0.37
C ARG A 193 1.82 -15.36 -1.62
N GLN A 194 0.86 -14.43 -1.45
CA GLN A 194 0.16 -13.79 -2.56
C GLN A 194 0.73 -12.39 -2.84
N GLY A 195 1.86 -12.33 -3.55
CA GLY A 195 2.36 -11.09 -4.15
C GLY A 195 1.70 -10.78 -5.50
N LEU A 196 2.06 -9.65 -6.12
CA LEU A 196 1.50 -9.18 -7.40
C LEU A 196 1.39 -10.26 -8.48
N LEU A 197 2.46 -11.05 -8.68
CA LEU A 197 2.54 -12.13 -9.67
C LEU A 197 2.41 -13.53 -9.05
N ALA A 198 1.89 -13.61 -7.82
CA ALA A 198 1.63 -14.85 -7.10
C ALA A 198 0.17 -14.95 -6.61
N MET A 199 -0.72 -14.09 -7.13
CA MET A 199 -2.16 -14.18 -6.85
C MET A 199 -2.79 -15.45 -7.47
N PRO A 200 -3.89 -15.95 -6.90
CA PRO A 200 -4.68 -17.01 -7.52
C PRO A 200 -5.11 -16.63 -8.95
N LYS A 201 -5.13 -17.61 -9.87
CA LYS A 201 -5.57 -17.44 -11.27
C LYS A 201 -4.79 -16.38 -12.07
N ILE A 202 -3.63 -15.90 -11.60
CA ILE A 202 -2.84 -14.88 -12.31
C ILE A 202 -2.42 -15.31 -13.73
N GLU A 203 -2.27 -16.62 -13.97
CA GLU A 203 -1.95 -17.19 -15.29
C GLU A 203 -3.12 -17.15 -16.27
N GLU A 204 -4.35 -17.09 -15.76
CA GLU A 204 -5.59 -16.97 -16.55
C GLU A 204 -5.94 -15.50 -16.84
N ASN A 205 -5.21 -14.55 -16.23
CA ASN A 205 -5.51 -13.13 -16.30
C ASN A 205 -4.90 -12.48 -17.56
N GLU A 206 -5.75 -11.92 -18.42
CA GLU A 206 -5.34 -11.25 -19.65
C GLU A 206 -4.75 -9.84 -19.43
N PHE A 207 -4.81 -9.27 -18.23
CA PHE A 207 -4.30 -7.93 -17.91
C PHE A 207 -2.83 -7.76 -18.26
N MET A 208 -2.01 -8.75 -17.88
CA MET A 208 -0.56 -8.70 -18.08
C MET A 208 -0.19 -8.87 -19.57
N PRO A 209 -0.69 -9.89 -20.30
CA PRO A 209 -0.53 -9.98 -21.76
C PRO A 209 -1.01 -8.72 -22.51
N HIS A 210 -2.17 -8.18 -22.13
CA HIS A 210 -2.70 -6.95 -22.73
C HIS A 210 -1.75 -5.75 -22.52
N GLY A 211 -1.18 -5.60 -21.31
CA GLY A 211 -0.19 -4.56 -21.02
C GLY A 211 1.07 -4.64 -21.89
N VAL A 212 1.55 -5.85 -22.23
CA VAL A 212 2.67 -6.03 -23.17
C VAL A 212 2.27 -5.65 -24.60
N GLY A 213 1.05 -5.99 -25.01
CA GLY A 213 0.50 -5.53 -26.29
C GLY A 213 0.52 -4.00 -26.40
N LEU A 214 0.02 -3.31 -25.38
CA LEU A 214 0.05 -1.83 -25.31
C LEU A 214 1.47 -1.28 -25.32
N LEU A 215 2.41 -1.90 -24.60
CA LEU A 215 3.83 -1.51 -24.63
C LEU A 215 4.40 -1.63 -26.06
N ILE A 216 4.13 -2.73 -26.74
CA ILE A 216 4.56 -2.95 -28.13
C ILE A 216 4.00 -1.86 -29.03
N GLU A 217 2.69 -1.60 -28.97
CA GLU A 217 2.04 -0.54 -29.76
C GLU A 217 2.70 0.83 -29.51
N GLN A 218 2.96 1.18 -28.25
CA GLN A 218 3.63 2.44 -27.91
C GLN A 218 5.06 2.50 -28.47
N LEU A 219 5.85 1.42 -28.35
CA LEU A 219 7.22 1.38 -28.86
C LEU A 219 7.28 1.48 -30.37
N GLU A 220 6.29 0.93 -31.09
CA GLU A 220 6.17 1.04 -32.55
C GLU A 220 5.97 2.51 -32.99
N THR A 221 5.32 3.34 -32.17
CA THR A 221 5.17 4.79 -32.45
C THR A 221 6.43 5.61 -32.20
N MET A 222 7.43 5.07 -31.51
CA MET A 222 8.64 5.78 -31.09
C MET A 222 9.84 5.41 -31.98
N PRO A 223 10.30 6.29 -32.90
CA PRO A 223 11.32 5.93 -33.90
C PRO A 223 12.65 5.41 -33.33
N GLN A 224 13.02 5.84 -32.12
CA GLN A 224 14.26 5.39 -31.47
C GLN A 224 14.10 4.07 -30.70
N MET A 225 12.86 3.68 -30.39
CA MET A 225 12.55 2.52 -29.55
C MET A 225 11.96 1.35 -30.35
N CYS A 226 11.40 1.59 -31.53
CA CYS A 226 10.79 0.55 -32.37
C CYS A 226 11.76 -0.59 -32.73
N LYS A 227 13.07 -0.31 -32.74
CA LYS A 227 14.13 -1.33 -32.90
C LYS A 227 14.12 -2.41 -31.82
N TYR A 228 13.51 -2.17 -30.65
CA TYR A 228 13.41 -3.13 -29.55
C TYR A 228 12.18 -4.06 -29.66
N VAL A 229 11.19 -3.70 -30.48
CA VAL A 229 9.93 -4.46 -30.63
C VAL A 229 10.17 -5.93 -31.01
N PRO A 230 11.07 -6.28 -31.95
CA PRO A 230 11.32 -7.69 -32.28
C PRO A 230 11.83 -8.49 -31.08
N TYR A 231 12.62 -7.88 -30.18
CA TYR A 231 13.14 -8.54 -29.00
C TYR A 231 12.04 -8.80 -27.97
N ILE A 232 11.16 -7.82 -27.73
CA ILE A 232 10.02 -7.97 -26.80
C ILE A 232 9.06 -9.05 -27.32
N LYS A 233 8.69 -9.01 -28.61
CA LYS A 233 7.87 -10.06 -29.24
C LYS A 233 8.50 -11.46 -29.14
N SER A 234 9.84 -11.55 -29.18
CA SER A 234 10.54 -12.83 -29.08
C SER A 234 10.47 -13.47 -27.69
N ILE A 235 10.20 -12.68 -26.63
CA ILE A 235 10.12 -13.15 -25.25
C ILE A 235 8.71 -13.07 -24.65
N GLU A 236 7.73 -12.52 -25.37
CA GLU A 236 6.38 -12.22 -24.87
C GLU A 236 5.71 -13.40 -24.15
N GLN A 237 5.79 -14.60 -24.75
CA GLN A 237 5.16 -15.80 -24.19
C GLN A 237 5.85 -16.33 -22.92
N ASP A 238 7.12 -16.01 -22.72
CA ASP A 238 7.94 -16.50 -21.61
C ASP A 238 8.17 -15.44 -20.53
N LEU A 239 7.97 -14.16 -20.86
CA LEU A 239 8.18 -13.03 -19.97
C LEU A 239 7.38 -13.20 -18.67
N PHE A 240 6.08 -13.49 -18.78
CA PHE A 240 5.23 -13.66 -17.61
C PHE A 240 5.45 -14.98 -16.88
N LYS A 241 5.76 -16.06 -17.61
CA LYS A 241 6.10 -17.34 -16.97
C LYS A 241 7.34 -17.19 -16.08
N GLY A 242 8.38 -16.55 -16.60
CA GLY A 242 9.60 -16.26 -15.85
C GLY A 242 9.34 -15.34 -14.66
N ALA A 243 8.54 -14.29 -14.84
CA ALA A 243 8.20 -13.36 -13.77
C ALA A 243 7.37 -14.03 -12.66
N ILE A 244 6.36 -14.82 -13.01
CA ILE A 244 5.55 -15.60 -12.06
C ILE A 244 6.44 -16.59 -11.30
N ALA A 245 7.31 -17.33 -12.00
CA ALA A 245 8.25 -18.26 -11.36
C ALA A 245 9.20 -17.53 -10.38
N ALA A 246 9.67 -16.34 -10.72
CA ALA A 246 10.54 -15.54 -9.84
C ALA A 246 9.80 -15.06 -8.57
N PHE A 247 8.52 -14.71 -8.67
CA PHE A 247 7.70 -14.32 -7.50
C PHE A 247 7.33 -15.52 -6.63
N ARG A 248 7.16 -16.71 -7.22
CA ARG A 248 6.85 -17.95 -6.49
C ARG A 248 8.08 -18.74 -6.03
N GLU A 249 9.29 -18.29 -6.37
CA GLU A 249 10.55 -19.02 -6.14
C GLU A 249 10.70 -19.51 -4.70
N TYR A 250 10.39 -18.67 -3.71
CA TYR A 250 10.51 -19.05 -2.30
C TYR A 250 9.66 -20.27 -1.92
N HIS A 251 8.47 -20.42 -2.51
CA HIS A 251 7.52 -21.47 -2.17
C HIS A 251 7.62 -22.71 -3.07
N GLU A 252 8.03 -22.53 -4.33
CA GLU A 252 8.00 -23.60 -5.34
C GLU A 252 9.40 -24.11 -5.72
N ALA A 253 10.42 -23.27 -5.61
CA ALA A 253 11.78 -23.55 -6.10
C ALA A 253 12.87 -22.92 -5.20
N ARG A 254 12.69 -23.03 -3.88
CA ARG A 254 13.54 -22.35 -2.89
C ARG A 254 15.02 -22.71 -3.08
N ARG A 255 15.87 -21.69 -3.12
CA ARG A 255 17.32 -21.81 -3.27
C ARG A 255 18.00 -21.64 -1.91
N GLU A 256 18.94 -22.52 -1.59
CA GLU A 256 19.59 -22.56 -0.26
C GLU A 256 20.37 -21.28 0.08
N ASN A 257 20.93 -20.59 -0.92
CA ASN A 257 21.79 -19.40 -0.74
C ASN A 257 21.16 -18.11 -1.28
N ALA A 258 19.83 -18.04 -1.36
CA ALA A 258 19.13 -16.83 -1.78
C ALA A 258 18.68 -16.00 -0.56
N TYR A 259 18.61 -14.68 -0.76
CA TYR A 259 18.11 -13.74 0.24
C TYR A 259 16.61 -13.56 0.08
N TYR A 260 15.86 -14.43 0.76
CA TYR A 260 14.41 -14.33 0.84
C TYR A 260 13.99 -13.47 2.02
N VAL A 261 13.24 -12.42 1.70
CA VAL A 261 12.77 -11.42 2.65
C VAL A 261 11.25 -11.31 2.52
N LEU A 262 10.63 -10.68 3.49
CA LEU A 262 9.27 -10.19 3.26
C LEU A 262 9.41 -8.96 2.36
N CYS A 263 9.05 -9.10 1.08
CA CYS A 263 9.03 -7.98 0.15
C CYS A 263 7.86 -7.04 0.50
N HIS A 264 8.03 -5.74 0.27
CA HIS A 264 6.89 -4.80 0.29
C HIS A 264 5.87 -5.17 -0.78
N GLY A 265 6.36 -5.62 -1.95
CA GLY A 265 5.57 -6.15 -3.05
C GLY A 265 4.94 -5.11 -3.98
N ASP A 266 4.96 -3.84 -3.59
CA ASP A 266 4.47 -2.69 -4.36
C ASP A 266 5.31 -1.43 -4.10
N PHE A 267 6.63 -1.59 -4.12
CA PHE A 267 7.59 -0.55 -3.70
C PHE A 267 7.84 0.50 -4.80
N HIS A 268 6.91 1.44 -4.96
CA HIS A 268 7.01 2.56 -5.91
C HIS A 268 6.65 3.92 -5.29
N ASN A 269 7.03 5.04 -5.92
CA ASN A 269 6.95 6.39 -5.32
C ASN A 269 5.54 6.83 -4.95
N LYS A 270 4.50 6.31 -5.62
CA LYS A 270 3.11 6.61 -5.29
C LYS A 270 2.63 5.97 -3.98
N ASN A 271 3.33 4.94 -3.51
CA ASN A 271 3.11 4.27 -2.22
C ASN A 271 4.07 4.81 -1.15
N MET A 272 4.55 6.04 -1.36
CA MET A 272 5.44 6.74 -0.44
C MET A 272 4.93 8.16 -0.24
N MET A 273 5.05 8.65 0.99
CA MET A 273 4.86 10.06 1.28
C MET A 273 6.13 10.63 1.90
N PHE A 274 6.58 11.76 1.38
CA PHE A 274 7.81 12.42 1.80
C PHE A 274 7.46 13.60 2.69
N LYS A 275 8.28 13.84 3.71
CA LYS A 275 8.16 15.00 4.58
C LYS A 275 9.41 15.84 4.44
N HIS A 276 9.23 17.10 4.08
CA HIS A 276 10.31 18.08 3.99
C HIS A 276 10.17 19.13 5.09
N ASP A 277 11.29 19.65 5.57
CA ASP A 277 11.29 20.80 6.45
C ASP A 277 10.80 22.03 5.67
N ALA A 278 9.74 22.67 6.17
CA ALA A 278 9.11 23.79 5.47
C ALA A 278 10.02 25.02 5.31
N SER A 279 11.04 25.18 6.17
CA SER A 279 11.95 26.33 6.16
C SER A 279 13.19 26.09 5.31
N THR A 280 13.73 24.86 5.31
CA THR A 280 14.98 24.53 4.60
C THR A 280 14.78 23.73 3.33
N GLY A 281 13.59 23.15 3.12
CA GLY A 281 13.28 22.24 2.01
C GLY A 281 14.03 20.91 2.07
N LYS A 282 14.66 20.58 3.21
CA LYS A 282 15.44 19.35 3.36
C LYS A 282 14.52 18.19 3.69
N LEU A 283 14.89 16.99 3.23
CA LEU A 283 14.14 15.78 3.57
C LEU A 283 14.24 15.52 5.08
N VAL A 284 13.09 15.24 5.69
CA VAL A 284 12.94 14.91 7.11
C VAL A 284 12.62 13.43 7.27
N ASP A 285 11.66 12.91 6.49
CA ASP A 285 11.28 11.49 6.53
C ASP A 285 10.61 11.05 5.23
N VAL A 286 10.51 9.72 5.05
CA VAL A 286 9.70 9.06 4.04
C VAL A 286 8.80 8.01 4.71
N MET A 287 7.50 8.09 4.54
CA MET A 287 6.55 7.11 5.02
C MET A 287 6.23 6.12 3.90
N LEU A 288 6.34 4.82 4.19
CA LEU A 288 5.93 3.76 3.27
C LEU A 288 4.45 3.41 3.52
N LEU A 289 3.71 3.15 2.45
CA LEU A 289 2.26 2.91 2.45
C LEU A 289 1.90 1.69 1.60
N ASP A 290 0.67 1.21 1.75
CA ASP A 290 0.06 0.15 0.92
C ASP A 290 0.85 -1.17 0.89
N TYR A 291 0.72 -1.95 1.96
CA TYR A 291 1.42 -3.23 2.14
C TYR A 291 0.62 -4.45 1.65
N GLN A 292 -0.47 -4.23 0.90
CA GLN A 292 -1.42 -5.28 0.53
C GLN A 292 -0.83 -6.40 -0.32
N LEU A 293 0.28 -6.13 -1.03
CA LEU A 293 0.99 -7.08 -1.89
C LEU A 293 2.24 -7.69 -1.24
N SER A 294 2.42 -7.52 0.08
CA SER A 294 3.56 -8.09 0.79
C SER A 294 3.59 -9.61 0.68
N TYR A 295 4.76 -10.17 0.36
CA TYR A 295 4.96 -11.62 0.19
C TYR A 295 6.41 -12.00 0.48
N VAL A 296 6.66 -13.27 0.80
CA VAL A 296 8.04 -13.74 0.96
C VAL A 296 8.63 -14.09 -0.40
N GLY A 297 9.70 -13.41 -0.77
CA GLY A 297 10.32 -13.58 -2.08
C GLY A 297 11.76 -13.08 -2.14
N PRO A 298 12.42 -13.21 -3.31
CA PRO A 298 13.74 -12.63 -3.53
C PRO A 298 13.73 -11.12 -3.28
N MET A 299 14.65 -10.61 -2.44
CA MET A 299 14.73 -9.18 -2.10
C MET A 299 14.87 -8.25 -3.31
N ILE A 300 15.42 -8.76 -4.42
CA ILE A 300 15.63 -8.01 -5.66
C ILE A 300 14.31 -7.59 -6.31
N ASN A 301 13.19 -8.25 -5.99
CA ASN A 301 11.91 -7.96 -6.61
C ASN A 301 11.41 -6.55 -6.24
N ASP A 302 11.57 -6.13 -4.98
CA ASP A 302 11.24 -4.74 -4.59
C ASP A 302 12.14 -3.72 -5.30
N LEU A 303 13.43 -4.04 -5.48
CA LEU A 303 14.39 -3.14 -6.14
C LEU A 303 14.13 -3.03 -7.65
N ILE A 304 13.80 -4.12 -8.33
CA ILE A 304 13.46 -4.10 -9.77
C ILE A 304 12.18 -3.29 -9.97
N TYR A 305 11.18 -3.50 -9.12
CA TYR A 305 9.91 -2.77 -9.20
C TYR A 305 10.11 -1.25 -9.04
N SER A 306 11.13 -0.86 -8.27
CA SER A 306 11.42 0.51 -7.92
C SER A 306 12.32 1.25 -8.92
N PHE A 307 12.80 0.60 -9.99
CA PHE A 307 13.70 1.23 -10.98
C PHE A 307 13.08 2.37 -11.80
N LEU A 308 11.77 2.61 -11.69
CA LEU A 308 11.04 3.66 -12.42
C LEU A 308 10.67 4.88 -11.55
N PHE A 309 11.32 5.06 -10.39
CA PHE A 309 11.13 6.23 -9.50
C PHE A 309 11.44 7.58 -10.15
#